data_AF-A0A0M8RCH5-F1
#
_entry.id   AF-A0A0M8RCH5-F1
#
_cell.length_a   1.000
_cell.length_b   1.000
_cell.length_c   1.000
_cell.angle_alpha   90.00
_cell.angle_beta   90.00
_cell.angle_gamma   90.00
#
_symmetry.space_group_name_H-M   'P 1'
#
loop_
_entity.id
_entity.type
_entity.pdbx_description
1 polymer ?
#
loop_
_entity_poly.entity_id
_entity_poly.type
_entity_poly.pdbx_seq_one_letter_code
_entity_poly.pdbx_strand_id
1 'polypeptide(L)'
;MGVAAPAASAVEAHREAKAASQTVDSLRPTADDVRDLVTRMRADGADENQIREFEQYAKQLDNPHQRHKRALGMGTIIRKLVVAGLRHGGSWAGKIVGKVSKKSGDFIARNGGKIADAIEDVEGWSETALTVAMVHAGVPTDIANDIAKAIMLIAL
;
A
#
# COMPACT_ATOMS: atom_id res chain seq x y z
N MET A 1 24.27 -9.66 -43.61
CA MET A 1 23.11 -10.56 -43.41
C MET A 1 23.22 -11.06 -41.97
N GLY A 2 22.49 -10.62 -40.94
CA GLY A 2 21.15 -10.05 -40.87
C GLY A 2 20.40 -10.76 -39.73
N VAL A 3 20.74 -10.42 -38.49
CA VAL A 3 20.01 -10.58 -37.21
C VAL A 3 19.03 -11.76 -37.04
N ALA A 4 19.48 -12.81 -36.35
CA ALA A 4 18.62 -13.79 -35.69
C ALA A 4 18.47 -13.42 -34.20
N ALA A 5 17.55 -12.50 -33.85
CA ALA A 5 17.23 -12.21 -32.44
C ALA A 5 15.86 -11.55 -32.12
N PRO A 6 14.74 -11.63 -32.89
CA PRO A 6 13.51 -10.95 -32.47
C PRO A 6 12.60 -11.80 -31.56
N ALA A 7 12.69 -13.14 -31.59
CA ALA A 7 11.70 -13.99 -30.91
C ALA A 7 11.99 -14.24 -29.42
N ALA A 8 13.26 -14.37 -29.01
CA ALA A 8 13.62 -14.62 -27.62
C ALA A 8 13.32 -13.42 -26.70
N SER A 9 13.71 -12.21 -27.13
CA SER A 9 13.44 -10.98 -26.37
C SER A 9 11.95 -10.65 -26.26
N ALA A 10 11.12 -11.00 -27.25
CA ALA A 10 9.67 -10.77 -27.17
C ALA A 10 8.98 -11.69 -26.16
N VAL A 11 9.44 -12.94 -26.04
CA VAL A 11 8.89 -13.92 -25.07
C VAL A 11 9.34 -13.61 -23.64
N GLU A 12 10.59 -13.17 -23.46
CA GLU A 12 11.07 -12.67 -22.16
C GLU A 12 10.33 -11.40 -21.72
N ALA A 13 10.22 -10.40 -22.58
CA ALA A 13 9.48 -9.16 -22.27
C ALA A 13 8.01 -9.42 -21.93
N HIS A 14 7.36 -10.36 -22.62
CA HIS A 14 5.97 -10.73 -22.30
C HIS A 14 5.85 -11.51 -20.98
N ARG A 15 6.85 -12.34 -20.63
CA ARG A 15 6.88 -13.06 -19.35
C ARG A 15 7.13 -12.09 -18.19
N GLU A 16 8.05 -11.14 -18.36
CA GLU A 16 8.33 -10.08 -17.37
C GLU A 16 7.12 -9.16 -17.19
N ALA A 17 6.47 -8.74 -18.27
CA ALA A 17 5.23 -7.95 -18.19
C ALA A 17 4.10 -8.71 -17.50
N LYS A 18 3.96 -10.02 -17.75
CA LYS A 18 2.95 -10.85 -17.08
C LYS A 18 3.26 -11.03 -15.59
N ALA A 19 4.52 -11.27 -15.23
CA ALA A 19 4.96 -11.38 -13.85
C ALA A 19 4.80 -10.04 -13.09
N ALA A 20 5.11 -8.92 -13.74
CA ALA A 20 4.88 -7.58 -13.21
C ALA A 20 3.38 -7.32 -12.98
N SER A 21 2.51 -7.62 -13.96
CA SER A 21 1.06 -7.46 -13.84
C SER A 21 0.46 -8.34 -12.73
N GLN A 22 0.89 -9.60 -12.60
CA GLN A 22 0.45 -10.50 -11.52
C GLN A 22 0.94 -10.02 -10.14
N THR A 23 2.13 -9.43 -10.08
CA THR A 23 2.67 -8.83 -8.86
C THR A 23 1.87 -7.60 -8.46
N VAL A 24 1.47 -6.76 -9.42
CA VAL A 24 0.64 -5.56 -9.17
C VAL A 24 -0.79 -5.93 -8.76
N ASP A 25 -1.42 -6.95 -9.36
CA ASP A 25 -2.76 -7.37 -8.93
C ASP A 25 -2.77 -7.97 -7.51
N SER A 26 -1.70 -8.68 -7.11
CA SER A 26 -1.57 -9.18 -5.74
C SER A 26 -1.41 -8.08 -4.67
N LEU A 27 -1.01 -6.88 -5.10
CA LEU A 27 -0.76 -5.72 -4.23
C LEU A 27 -2.02 -4.91 -3.95
N ARG A 28 -3.05 -5.07 -4.77
CA ARG A 28 -4.31 -4.36 -4.57
C ARG A 28 -5.00 -4.82 -3.29
N PRO A 29 -5.69 -3.91 -2.59
CA PRO A 29 -6.60 -4.29 -1.51
C PRO A 29 -7.66 -5.25 -1.98
N THR A 30 -7.81 -6.35 -1.25
CA THR A 30 -8.98 -7.21 -1.32
C THR A 30 -9.95 -6.85 -0.19
N ALA A 31 -11.21 -7.26 -0.32
CA ALA A 31 -12.21 -7.04 0.74
C ALA A 31 -11.78 -7.68 2.07
N ASP A 32 -11.11 -8.84 2.02
CA ASP A 32 -10.65 -9.55 3.22
C ASP A 32 -9.51 -8.82 3.93
N ASP A 33 -8.60 -8.17 3.18
CA ASP A 33 -7.56 -7.35 3.81
C ASP A 33 -8.18 -6.19 4.60
N VAL A 34 -9.17 -5.53 4.02
CA VAL A 34 -9.85 -4.39 4.64
C VAL A 34 -10.65 -4.83 5.86
N ARG A 35 -11.27 -6.02 5.83
CA ARG A 35 -11.98 -6.61 6.97
C ARG A 35 -11.06 -6.98 8.14
N ASP A 36 -9.89 -7.55 7.84
CA ASP A 36 -8.88 -7.83 8.87
C ASP A 36 -8.45 -6.53 9.56
N LEU A 37 -8.16 -5.48 8.78
CA LEU A 37 -7.82 -4.16 9.31
C LEU A 37 -8.95 -3.58 10.18
N VAL A 38 -10.20 -3.63 9.71
CA VAL A 38 -11.38 -3.19 10.49
C VAL A 38 -11.50 -3.93 11.82
N THR A 39 -11.23 -5.24 11.83
CA THR A 39 -11.27 -6.04 13.06
C THR A 39 -10.24 -5.56 14.07
N ARG A 40 -9.03 -5.23 13.62
CA ARG A 40 -7.97 -4.69 14.49
C ARG A 40 -8.28 -3.28 14.97
N MET A 41 -8.74 -2.41 14.07
CA MET A 41 -9.17 -1.06 14.41
C MET A 41 -10.24 -1.05 15.51
N ARG A 42 -11.20 -1.99 15.47
CA ARG A 42 -12.18 -2.17 16.53
C ARG A 42 -11.56 -2.59 17.85
N ALA A 43 -10.63 -3.54 17.82
CA ALA A 43 -9.93 -4.01 19.02
C ALA A 43 -9.13 -2.87 19.68
N ASP A 44 -8.58 -1.97 18.88
CA ASP A 44 -7.80 -0.81 19.33
C ASP A 44 -8.67 0.41 19.71
N GLY A 45 -10.00 0.34 19.52
CA GLY A 45 -10.91 1.45 19.82
C GLY A 45 -10.80 2.63 18.86
N ALA A 46 -10.46 2.39 17.59
CA ALA A 46 -10.38 3.41 16.55
C ALA A 46 -11.75 4.08 16.25
N ASP A 47 -11.71 5.21 15.55
CA ASP A 47 -12.89 6.01 15.22
C ASP A 47 -13.95 5.22 14.42
N GLU A 48 -15.20 5.28 14.89
CA GLU A 48 -16.32 4.55 14.27
C GLU A 48 -16.63 5.00 12.85
N ASN A 49 -16.41 6.27 12.51
CA ASN A 49 -16.69 6.77 11.17
C ASN A 49 -15.66 6.21 10.17
N GLN A 50 -14.40 6.16 10.56
CA GLN A 50 -13.34 5.54 9.78
C GLN A 50 -13.59 4.04 9.58
N ILE A 51 -14.00 3.33 10.63
CA ILE A 51 -14.40 1.91 10.55
C ILE A 51 -15.53 1.72 9.53
N ARG A 52 -16.60 2.54 9.60
CA ARG A 52 -17.73 2.45 8.65
C ARG A 52 -17.31 2.74 7.21
N GLU A 53 -16.41 3.70 7.00
CA GLU A 53 -15.86 4.02 5.68
C GLU A 53 -15.13 2.82 5.07
N PHE A 54 -14.28 2.14 5.85
CA PHE A 54 -13.57 0.95 5.40
C PHE A 54 -14.49 -0.25 5.15
N GLU A 55 -15.53 -0.45 5.96
CA GLU A 55 -16.51 -1.51 5.70
C GLU A 55 -17.29 -1.27 4.40
N GLN A 56 -17.64 -0.02 4.09
CA GLN A 56 -18.27 0.33 2.82
C GLN A 56 -17.32 0.05 1.65
N TYR A 57 -16.04 0.38 1.80
CA TYR A 57 -15.03 0.10 0.80
C TYR A 57 -14.85 -1.41 0.57
N ALA A 58 -14.79 -2.23 1.63
CA ALA A 58 -14.73 -3.68 1.51
C ALA A 58 -15.93 -4.26 0.73
N LYS A 59 -17.15 -3.75 0.98
CA LYS A 59 -18.35 -4.15 0.23
C LYS A 59 -18.28 -3.78 -1.25
N GLN A 60 -17.65 -2.65 -1.59
CA GLN A 60 -17.43 -2.24 -2.98
C GLN A 60 -16.42 -3.14 -3.68
N LEU A 61 -15.37 -3.59 -2.98
CA LEU A 61 -14.39 -4.54 -3.52
C LEU A 61 -15.02 -5.90 -3.85
N ASP A 62 -15.96 -6.38 -3.05
CA ASP A 62 -16.72 -7.61 -3.33
C ASP A 62 -17.72 -7.47 -4.50
N ASN A 63 -18.20 -6.25 -4.76
CA ASN A 63 -19.23 -5.99 -5.76
C ASN A 63 -18.81 -4.90 -6.76
N PRO A 64 -17.77 -5.14 -7.57
CA PRO A 64 -17.21 -4.14 -8.47
C PRO A 64 -18.19 -3.66 -9.56
N HIS A 65 -19.27 -4.41 -9.82
CA HIS A 65 -20.29 -4.08 -10.81
C HIS A 65 -21.34 -3.07 -10.33
N GLN A 66 -21.47 -2.84 -9.01
CA GLN A 66 -22.28 -1.75 -8.51
C GLN A 66 -21.45 -0.47 -8.53
N ARG A 67 -21.56 0.31 -9.62
CA ARG A 67 -21.03 1.67 -9.71
C ARG A 67 -21.77 2.57 -8.71
N HIS A 68 -21.43 2.47 -7.43
CA HIS A 68 -21.67 3.54 -6.49
C HIS A 68 -20.81 4.72 -6.96
N LYS A 69 -21.45 5.90 -7.11
CA LYS A 69 -20.73 7.16 -7.39
C LYS A 69 -19.51 7.18 -6.48
N ARG A 70 -18.30 7.24 -7.06
CA ARG A 70 -17.01 7.24 -6.35
C ARG A 70 -17.01 8.39 -5.33
N ALA A 71 -17.58 8.14 -4.15
CA ALA A 71 -17.66 9.09 -3.06
C ALA A 71 -16.29 9.01 -2.39
N LEU A 72 -15.50 10.05 -2.62
CA LEU A 72 -14.06 10.15 -2.39
C LEU A 72 -13.22 9.37 -3.41
N GLY A 73 -12.23 10.06 -4.00
CA GLY A 73 -11.35 9.48 -5.02
C GLY A 73 -10.65 8.25 -4.47
N MET A 74 -10.52 7.18 -5.27
CA MET A 74 -9.85 5.94 -4.86
C MET A 74 -8.45 6.21 -4.26
N GLY A 75 -7.75 7.26 -4.71
CA GLY A 75 -6.51 7.70 -4.08
C GLY A 75 -6.66 8.05 -2.59
N THR A 76 -7.72 8.74 -2.18
CA THR A 76 -7.93 9.14 -0.77
C THR A 76 -8.18 7.95 0.15
N ILE A 77 -8.92 6.93 -0.30
CA ILE A 77 -9.22 5.77 0.55
C ILE A 77 -7.98 4.87 0.73
N ILE A 78 -7.18 4.67 -0.33
CA ILE A 78 -5.94 3.88 -0.24
C ILE A 78 -4.94 4.53 0.72
N ARG A 79 -4.83 5.85 0.69
CA ARG A 79 -4.00 6.61 1.65
C ARG A 79 -4.41 6.32 3.09
N LYS A 80 -5.70 6.43 3.38
CA LYS A 80 -6.27 6.13 4.71
C LYS A 80 -5.99 4.69 5.13
N LEU A 81 -6.10 3.71 4.21
CA LEU A 81 -5.79 2.31 4.48
C LEU A 81 -4.31 2.10 4.81
N VAL A 82 -3.38 2.73 4.08
CA VAL A 82 -1.93 2.68 4.37
C VAL A 82 -1.63 3.22 5.76
N VAL A 83 -2.15 4.40 6.09
CA VAL A 83 -1.98 5.01 7.42
C VAL A 83 -2.55 4.10 8.50
N ALA A 84 -3.80 3.64 8.35
CA ALA A 84 -4.45 2.78 9.33
C ALA A 84 -3.74 1.43 9.50
N GLY A 85 -3.28 0.81 8.41
CA GLY A 85 -2.52 -0.44 8.50
C GLY A 85 -1.16 -0.26 9.16
N LEU A 86 -0.48 0.88 8.96
CA LEU A 86 0.75 1.17 9.70
C LEU A 86 0.50 1.39 11.21
N ARG A 87 -0.66 1.95 11.60
CA ARG A 87 -1.04 2.18 13.01
C ARG A 87 -1.50 0.90 13.71
N HIS A 88 -2.36 0.12 13.07
CA HIS A 88 -3.09 -1.00 13.67
C HIS A 88 -2.57 -2.38 13.23
N GLY A 89 -1.64 -2.43 12.28
CA GLY A 89 -1.08 -3.66 11.74
C GLY A 89 -2.02 -4.39 10.79
N GLY A 90 -2.02 -5.71 10.85
CA GLY A 90 -2.86 -6.58 10.01
C GLY A 90 -2.21 -7.03 8.72
N SER A 91 -3.01 -7.73 7.91
CA SER A 91 -2.66 -8.14 6.54
C SER A 91 -2.14 -6.96 5.72
N TRP A 92 -2.67 -5.76 5.95
CA TRP A 92 -2.24 -4.53 5.30
C TRP A 92 -0.79 -4.14 5.61
N ALA A 93 -0.40 -4.12 6.89
CA ALA A 93 1.00 -3.93 7.27
C ALA A 93 1.87 -5.06 6.72
N GLY A 94 1.37 -6.30 6.71
CA GLY A 94 2.05 -7.45 6.13
C GLY A 94 2.36 -7.29 4.63
N LYS A 95 1.44 -6.68 3.86
CA LYS A 95 1.66 -6.38 2.44
C LYS A 95 2.75 -5.33 2.23
N ILE A 96 2.78 -4.27 3.05
CA ILE A 96 3.84 -3.25 3.01
C ILE A 96 5.18 -3.88 3.40
N VAL A 97 5.21 -4.62 4.52
CA VAL A 97 6.40 -5.31 5.05
C VAL A 97 6.94 -6.34 4.04
N GLY A 98 6.07 -7.05 3.33
CA GLY A 98 6.45 -8.02 2.31
C GLY A 98 7.10 -7.43 1.05
N LYS A 99 7.14 -6.11 0.93
CA LYS A 99 7.76 -5.39 -0.21
C LYS A 99 9.00 -4.60 0.16
N VAL A 100 9.36 -4.58 1.44
CA VAL A 100 10.57 -3.92 1.92
C VAL A 100 11.59 -4.95 2.36
N SER A 101 12.83 -4.52 2.56
CA SER A 101 13.86 -5.36 3.17
C SER A 101 13.47 -5.80 4.59
N LYS A 102 14.01 -6.92 5.07
CA LYS A 102 13.78 -7.40 6.45
C LYS A 102 14.04 -6.31 7.49
N LYS A 103 15.11 -5.53 7.32
CA LYS A 103 15.48 -4.41 8.19
C LYS A 103 14.35 -3.36 8.25
N SER A 104 13.82 -2.97 7.10
CA SER A 104 12.71 -2.02 7.00
C SER A 104 11.42 -2.59 7.58
N GLY A 105 11.15 -3.89 7.36
CA GLY A 105 10.01 -4.59 7.94
C GLY A 105 10.05 -4.60 9.47
N ASP A 106 11.19 -4.95 10.06
CA ASP A 106 11.42 -4.91 11.50
C ASP A 106 11.28 -3.47 12.06
N PHE A 107 11.68 -2.47 11.27
CA PHE A 107 11.52 -1.07 11.64
C PHE A 107 10.04 -0.63 11.64
N ILE A 108 9.26 -1.00 10.61
CA ILE A 108 7.81 -0.75 10.54
C ILE A 108 7.12 -1.38 11.74
N ALA A 109 7.42 -2.64 12.08
CA ALA A 109 6.78 -3.34 13.19
C ALA A 109 6.94 -2.63 14.54
N ARG A 110 8.04 -1.88 14.73
CA ARG A 110 8.35 -1.15 15.97
C ARG A 110 7.91 0.32 15.94
N ASN A 111 7.82 0.91 14.75
CA ASN A 111 7.64 2.36 14.57
C ASN A 111 6.43 2.70 13.68
N GLY A 112 5.50 1.75 13.47
CA GLY A 112 4.38 1.89 12.53
C GLY A 112 3.54 3.14 12.78
N GLY A 113 3.18 3.43 14.03
CA GLY A 113 2.45 4.65 14.39
C GLY A 113 3.20 5.93 14.01
N LYS A 114 4.50 6.01 14.30
CA LYS A 114 5.34 7.15 13.94
C LYS A 114 5.46 7.35 12.43
N ILE A 115 5.57 6.26 11.67
CA ILE A 115 5.60 6.32 10.20
C ILE A 115 4.25 6.80 9.68
N ALA A 116 3.15 6.32 10.27
CA ALA A 116 1.80 6.72 9.92
C ALA A 116 1.56 8.22 10.17
N ASP A 117 2.01 8.75 11.31
CA ASP A 117 1.97 10.20 11.62
C ASP A 117 2.74 10.98 10.54
N ALA A 118 3.97 10.55 10.23
CA ALA A 118 4.83 11.25 9.29
C ALA A 118 4.23 11.35 7.87
N ILE A 119 3.49 10.34 7.41
CA ILE A 119 2.91 10.32 6.06
C ILE A 119 1.53 10.97 5.99
N GLU A 120 0.81 11.06 7.12
CA GLU A 120 -0.51 11.69 7.19
C GLU A 120 -0.42 13.21 6.98
N ASP A 121 0.67 13.82 7.46
CA ASP A 121 0.94 15.26 7.34
C ASP A 121 1.42 15.69 5.93
N VAL A 122 1.58 14.75 4.99
CA VAL A 122 2.15 15.05 3.67
C VAL A 122 1.06 15.48 2.68
N GLU A 123 1.12 16.74 2.24
CA GLU A 123 0.18 17.29 1.25
C GLU A 123 0.28 16.59 -0.12
N GLY A 124 1.49 16.23 -0.55
CA GLY A 124 1.76 15.58 -1.83
C GLY A 124 2.25 14.14 -1.70
N TRP A 125 1.48 13.16 -2.18
CA TRP A 125 1.89 11.75 -2.15
C TRP A 125 2.76 11.40 -3.37
N SER A 126 4.05 11.65 -3.21
CA SER A 126 5.11 11.16 -4.10
C SER A 126 6.14 10.40 -3.28
N GLU A 127 6.90 9.51 -3.92
CA GLU A 127 8.00 8.79 -3.25
C GLU A 127 8.93 9.76 -2.52
N THR A 128 9.37 10.83 -3.20
CA THR A 128 10.25 11.85 -2.62
C THR A 128 9.64 12.53 -1.40
N ALA A 129 8.38 12.96 -1.48
CA ALA A 129 7.73 13.65 -0.38
C ALA A 129 7.55 12.74 0.85
N LEU A 130 7.15 11.48 0.63
CA LEU A 130 7.01 10.49 1.70
C LEU A 130 8.37 10.18 2.35
N THR A 131 9.43 9.99 1.55
CA THR A 131 10.79 9.79 2.05
C THR A 131 11.23 10.97 2.91
N VAL A 132 11.08 12.19 2.42
CA VAL A 132 11.48 13.41 3.14
C VAL A 132 10.74 13.50 4.47
N ALA A 133 9.41 13.33 4.47
CA ALA A 133 8.62 13.38 5.70
C ALA A 133 9.05 12.33 6.74
N MET A 134 9.28 11.08 6.31
CA MET A 134 9.78 10.03 7.20
C MET A 134 11.18 10.33 7.75
N VAL A 135 12.08 10.88 6.94
CA VAL A 135 13.42 11.29 7.40
C VAL A 135 13.32 12.42 8.42
N HIS A 136 12.46 13.42 8.20
CA HIS A 136 12.19 14.48 9.16
C HIS A 136 11.62 13.95 10.48
N ALA A 137 10.81 12.89 10.43
CA ALA A 137 10.36 12.18 11.62
C ALA A 137 11.49 11.38 12.30
N GLY A 138 12.65 11.19 11.68
CA GLY A 138 13.79 10.45 12.22
C GLY A 138 13.81 8.98 11.84
N VAL A 139 13.19 8.61 10.71
CA VAL A 139 13.39 7.31 10.06
C VAL A 139 14.72 7.36 9.28
N PRO A 140 15.61 6.36 9.40
CA PRO A 140 16.84 6.30 8.60
C PRO A 140 16.55 6.40 7.09
N THR A 141 17.37 7.16 6.36
CA THR A 141 17.12 7.48 4.95
C THR A 141 16.98 6.27 4.04
N ASP A 142 17.77 5.22 4.27
CA ASP A 142 17.69 3.97 3.51
C ASP A 142 16.36 3.25 3.74
N ILE A 143 15.90 3.20 5.00
CA ILE A 143 14.61 2.63 5.39
C ILE A 143 13.45 3.47 4.84
N ALA A 144 13.52 4.80 4.95
CA ALA A 144 12.49 5.70 4.47
C ALA A 144 12.27 5.55 2.96
N ASN A 145 13.34 5.46 2.17
CA ASN A 145 13.23 5.22 0.72
C ASN A 145 12.59 3.87 0.40
N ASP A 146 12.97 2.81 1.11
CA ASP A 146 12.41 1.47 0.92
C ASP A 146 10.89 1.45 1.21
N ILE A 147 10.48 2.07 2.32
CA ILE A 147 9.07 2.20 2.70
C ILE A 147 8.29 3.05 1.69
N ALA A 148 8.83 4.20 1.27
CA ALA A 148 8.15 5.09 0.32
C ALA A 148 7.87 4.38 -1.02
N LYS A 149 8.84 3.62 -1.53
CA LYS A 149 8.66 2.79 -2.73
C LYS A 149 7.57 1.73 -2.55
N ALA A 150 7.59 1.02 -1.43
CA ALA A 150 6.57 0.02 -1.13
C ALA A 150 5.16 0.63 -1.06
N ILE A 151 5.00 1.80 -0.43
CA ILE A 151 3.73 2.52 -0.37
C ILE A 151 3.28 2.92 -1.78
N MET A 152 4.16 3.47 -2.61
CA MET A 152 3.82 3.86 -3.99
C MET A 152 3.39 2.66 -4.83
N LEU A 153 3.98 1.48 -4.64
CA LEU A 153 3.56 0.25 -5.33
C LEU A 153 2.14 -0.20 -4.95
N ILE A 154 1.70 0.08 -3.73
CA ILE A 154 0.36 -0.29 -3.22
C ILE A 154 -0.67 0.78 -3.57
N ALA A 155 -0.24 2.04 -3.69
CA ALA A 155 -1.11 3.20 -3.95
C ALA A 155 -1.47 3.42 -5.44
N LEU A 156 -0.99 2.58 -6.36
CA LEU A 156 -1.17 2.66 -7.82
C LEU A 156 -2.45 2.01 -8.36
#